data_AF-A0AAJ2S632-F1
#
_entry.id   AF-A0AAJ2S632-F1
#
_cell.length_a   1.000
_cell.length_b   1.000
_cell.length_c   1.000
_cell.angle_alpha   90.00
_cell.angle_beta   90.00
_cell.angle_gamma   90.00
#
_symmetry.space_group_name_H-M   'P 1'
#
loop_
_entity.id
_entity.type
_entity.pdbx_description
1 polymer ?
#
loop_
_entity_poly.entity_id
_entity_poly.type
_entity_poly.pdbx_seq_one_letter_code
_entity_poly.pdbx_strand_id
1 'polypeptide(L)'
;MNHDKYFSEDELNRISDLKGKHYLDSTELDEDEIIVKEQDEIFLELSETVMSTMAFIDKIMSVIKKELDLYDALCDDNEFKKAMQNQIKYVISCSKLKEELNETLKLIFKFSKTENYYWKDCSCEVYIYYYNVIKNEFLKSNSFANEIDFIKFEYERLLSENDSDSNITDSQFLNRDYFLSMNYRKYFSDENKQFFELEKSKKLSFLKNELGHLGFGLEPYTLGSSIKIKIIELESAKLEKLSLSNLPNFNVRQRYELYKKFGFNAIIEKLEAPQMSKYKMTALIMGISPDNAKQLHNETYREINQKDSDELKNYLINQSVK
;
A
#
# COMPACT_ATOMS: atom_id res chain seq x y z
N MET A 1 -6.97 31.18 38.81
CA MET A 1 -6.12 31.73 37.74
C MET A 1 -6.85 31.48 36.43
N ASN A 2 -7.13 32.53 35.67
CA ASN A 2 -7.86 32.47 34.39
C ASN A 2 -7.06 31.66 33.36
N HIS A 3 -7.74 30.75 32.65
CA HIS A 3 -7.16 29.83 31.67
C HIS A 3 -7.52 30.15 30.20
N ASP A 4 -8.08 31.33 29.91
CA ASP A 4 -8.50 31.71 28.54
C ASP A 4 -7.39 32.40 27.72
N LYS A 5 -6.21 31.79 27.60
CA LYS A 5 -5.17 32.28 26.66
C LYS A 5 -4.34 31.14 26.11
N TYR A 6 -4.76 30.59 24.98
CA TYR A 6 -3.81 30.05 24.00
C TYR A 6 -4.05 30.49 22.56
N PHE A 7 -5.20 31.07 22.22
CA PHE A 7 -5.34 31.90 21.02
C PHE A 7 -6.27 33.07 21.32
N SER A 8 -5.86 34.28 20.96
CA SER A 8 -6.74 35.45 20.93
C SER A 8 -7.79 35.30 19.83
N GLU A 9 -8.97 35.90 19.98
CA GLU A 9 -9.99 35.97 18.92
C GLU A 9 -9.41 36.55 17.61
N ASP A 10 -8.38 37.40 17.71
CA ASP A 10 -7.63 37.94 16.57
C ASP A 10 -6.75 36.88 15.87
N GLU A 11 -6.25 35.87 16.57
CA GLU A 11 -5.48 34.75 15.98
C GLU A 11 -6.40 33.75 15.27
N LEU A 12 -7.60 33.51 15.80
CA LEU A 12 -8.63 32.71 15.12
C LEU A 12 -9.18 33.41 13.88
N ASN A 13 -9.34 34.74 13.92
CA ASN A 13 -9.73 35.54 12.75
C ASN A 13 -8.61 35.62 11.70
N ARG A 14 -7.33 35.66 12.10
CA ARG A 14 -6.19 35.56 11.17
C ARG A 14 -6.17 34.24 10.40
N ILE A 15 -6.51 33.13 11.06
CA ILE A 15 -6.63 31.81 10.40
C ILE A 15 -7.79 31.79 9.39
N SER A 16 -8.88 32.54 9.64
CA SER A 16 -9.97 32.69 8.66
C SER A 16 -9.67 33.67 7.52
N ASP A 17 -8.89 34.73 7.79
CA ASP A 17 -8.53 35.78 6.82
C ASP A 17 -7.38 35.38 5.88
N LEU A 18 -6.60 34.34 6.23
CA LEU A 18 -5.58 33.75 5.35
C LEU A 18 -6.14 33.17 4.04
N LYS A 19 -7.46 33.01 3.92
CA LYS A 19 -8.14 32.69 2.65
C LYS A 19 -8.25 33.86 1.66
N GLY A 20 -7.75 35.05 1.99
CA GLY A 20 -7.79 36.16 1.05
C GLY A 20 -6.93 37.34 1.41
N LYS A 21 -5.67 37.35 0.97
CA LYS A 21 -4.96 38.53 0.42
C LYS A 21 -3.54 38.17 -0.02
N HIS A 22 -3.29 38.32 -1.31
CA HIS A 22 -1.97 38.39 -1.94
C HIS A 22 -1.06 39.47 -1.33
N TYR A 23 0.25 39.25 -1.33
CA TYR A 23 1.33 40.13 -1.87
C TYR A 23 2.67 39.34 -1.72
N LEU A 24 3.20 38.72 -2.78
CA LEU A 24 4.24 39.23 -3.70
C LEU A 24 5.53 39.73 -3.02
N ASP A 25 6.57 38.88 -3.04
CA ASP A 25 7.87 39.26 -3.63
C ASP A 25 8.69 38.03 -4.09
N SER A 26 8.97 38.02 -5.40
CA SER A 26 10.04 37.32 -6.14
C SER A 26 10.44 35.88 -5.76
N THR A 27 9.73 34.90 -6.33
CA THR A 27 10.22 33.84 -7.24
C THR A 27 8.96 33.07 -7.62
N GLU A 28 8.57 33.05 -8.89
CA GLU A 28 7.41 32.26 -9.37
C GLU A 28 7.69 30.79 -9.11
N LEU A 29 7.23 30.31 -7.95
CA LEU A 29 6.98 28.91 -7.69
C LEU A 29 5.64 28.60 -8.36
N ASP A 30 5.56 27.50 -9.10
CA ASP A 30 4.31 27.05 -9.71
C ASP A 30 3.23 26.93 -8.61
N GLU A 31 1.94 27.15 -8.93
CA GLU A 31 0.85 27.05 -7.95
C GLU A 31 0.86 25.71 -7.18
N ASP A 32 1.26 24.64 -7.86
CA ASP A 32 1.46 23.31 -7.26
C ASP A 32 2.62 23.30 -6.24
N GLU A 33 3.70 24.05 -6.47
CA GLU A 33 4.83 24.18 -5.52
C GLU A 33 4.45 25.02 -4.29
N ILE A 34 3.54 25.99 -4.43
CA ILE A 34 3.02 26.79 -3.32
C ILE A 34 2.13 25.92 -2.42
N ILE A 35 1.21 25.14 -3.02
CA ILE A 35 0.31 24.24 -2.29
C ILE A 35 1.10 23.19 -1.49
N VAL A 36 2.13 22.59 -2.11
CA VAL A 36 2.99 21.61 -1.43
C VAL A 36 3.72 22.23 -0.23
N LYS A 37 4.22 23.47 -0.35
CA LYS A 37 4.89 24.15 0.77
C LYS A 37 3.94 24.46 1.94
N GLU A 38 2.73 24.90 1.65
CA GLU A 38 1.72 25.17 2.71
C GLU A 38 1.32 23.87 3.43
N GLN A 39 1.13 22.77 2.70
CA GLN A 39 0.86 21.46 3.28
C GLN A 39 2.00 20.98 4.19
N ASP A 40 3.25 21.20 3.76
CA ASP A 40 4.44 20.82 4.52
C ASP A 40 4.56 21.59 5.83
N GLU A 41 4.28 22.89 5.83
CA GLU A 41 4.29 23.74 7.03
C GLU A 41 3.23 23.30 8.04
N ILE A 42 1.99 23.05 7.57
CA ILE A 42 0.90 22.56 8.43
C ILE A 42 1.26 21.21 9.04
N PHE A 43 1.77 20.28 8.23
CA PHE A 43 2.15 18.96 8.72
C PHE A 43 3.32 19.02 9.72
N LEU A 44 4.29 19.92 9.48
CA LEU A 44 5.40 20.17 10.38
C LEU A 44 4.91 20.67 11.74
N GLU A 45 4.05 21.68 11.78
CA GLU A 45 3.50 22.24 13.02
C GLU A 45 2.76 21.18 13.85
N LEU A 46 1.93 20.37 13.20
CA LEU A 46 1.22 19.27 13.84
C LEU A 46 2.19 18.22 14.40
N SER A 47 3.23 17.88 13.64
CA SER A 47 4.26 16.92 14.05
C SER A 47 5.07 17.43 15.25
N GLU A 48 5.46 18.70 15.25
CA GLU A 48 6.16 19.35 16.37
C GLU A 48 5.30 19.42 17.63
N THR A 49 4.00 19.63 17.47
CA THR A 49 3.02 19.60 18.57
C THR A 49 2.95 18.21 19.19
N VAL A 50 2.88 17.15 18.37
CA VAL A 50 2.92 15.76 18.87
C VAL A 50 4.22 15.49 19.62
N MET A 51 5.36 15.82 19.01
CA MET A 51 6.69 15.65 19.63
C MET A 51 6.78 16.30 21.01
N SER A 52 6.43 17.58 21.09
CA SER A 52 6.55 18.38 22.29
C SER A 52 5.63 17.85 23.39
N THR A 53 4.41 17.46 23.03
CA THR A 53 3.43 16.89 23.97
C THR A 53 3.91 15.56 24.52
N MET A 54 4.44 14.66 23.67
CA MET A 54 5.02 13.38 24.10
C MET A 54 6.20 13.58 25.05
N ALA A 55 7.13 14.47 24.70
CA ALA A 55 8.29 14.77 25.53
C ALA A 55 7.87 15.32 26.90
N PHE A 56 6.81 16.12 26.95
CA PHE A 56 6.28 16.65 28.20
C PHE A 56 5.61 15.56 29.05
N ILE A 57 4.82 14.66 28.44
CA ILE A 57 4.24 13.50 29.12
C ILE A 57 5.35 12.62 29.70
N ASP A 58 6.39 12.27 28.93
CA ASP A 58 7.50 11.43 29.39
C ASP A 58 8.28 12.09 30.54
N LYS A 59 8.45 13.42 30.48
CA LYS A 59 9.07 14.19 31.57
C LYS A 59 8.24 14.13 32.85
N ILE A 60 6.92 14.34 32.78
CA ILE A 60 6.05 14.24 33.96
C ILE A 60 6.07 12.81 34.51
N MET A 61 5.97 11.79 33.66
CA MET A 61 6.04 10.39 34.08
C MET A 61 7.38 10.06 34.78
N SER A 62 8.49 10.61 34.28
CA SER A 62 9.80 10.48 34.92
C SER A 62 9.86 11.14 36.31
N VAL A 63 9.24 12.32 36.46
CA VAL A 63 9.13 13.01 37.76
C VAL A 63 8.29 12.19 38.74
N ILE A 64 7.12 11.71 38.32
CA ILE A 64 6.26 10.84 39.15
C ILE A 64 7.05 9.61 39.62
N LYS A 65 7.77 8.95 38.69
CA LYS A 65 8.57 7.76 39.03
C LYS A 65 9.66 8.08 40.06
N LYS A 66 10.40 9.18 39.88
CA LYS A 66 11.44 9.60 40.84
C LYS A 66 10.85 9.91 42.21
N GLU A 67 9.70 10.57 42.27
CA GLU A 67 9.00 10.85 43.53
C GLU A 67 8.52 9.56 44.22
N LEU A 68 8.08 8.55 43.46
CA LEU A 68 7.74 7.22 43.99
C LEU A 68 8.97 6.46 44.51
N ASP A 69 10.09 6.51 43.78
CA ASP A 69 11.34 5.85 44.22
C ASP A 69 11.91 6.52 45.49
N LEU A 70 11.70 7.83 45.67
CA LEU A 70 12.05 8.58 46.89
C LEU A 70 11.11 8.26 48.06
N TYR A 71 9.86 7.91 47.79
CA TYR A 71 8.85 7.62 48.82
C TYR A 71 9.19 6.40 49.67
N ASP A 72 9.80 5.37 49.09
CA ASP A 72 10.28 4.19 49.83
C ASP A 72 11.34 4.54 50.91
N ALA A 73 11.88 5.77 50.90
CA ALA A 73 12.90 6.26 51.82
C ALA A 73 12.41 7.34 52.82
N LEU A 74 11.17 7.81 52.74
CA LEU A 74 10.65 8.90 53.59
C LEU A 74 9.97 8.36 54.87
N CYS A 75 10.27 8.97 56.03
CA CYS A 75 9.66 8.62 57.33
C CYS A 75 8.71 9.71 57.89
N ASP A 76 8.50 10.83 57.20
CA ASP A 76 7.64 11.95 57.65
C ASP A 76 6.29 12.01 56.91
N ASP A 77 5.20 11.88 57.68
CA ASP A 77 3.80 11.91 57.21
C ASP A 77 3.40 13.22 56.51
N ASN A 78 3.97 14.37 56.89
CA ASN A 78 3.64 15.65 56.27
C ASN A 78 4.27 15.81 54.88
N GLU A 79 5.52 15.37 54.75
CA GLU A 79 6.21 15.33 53.45
C GLU A 79 5.53 14.34 52.51
N PHE A 80 5.10 13.19 53.05
CA PHE A 80 4.31 12.21 52.31
C PHE A 80 3.01 12.81 51.75
N LYS A 81 2.21 13.48 52.58
CA LYS A 81 0.94 14.07 52.13
C LYS A 81 1.12 15.12 51.04
N LYS A 82 2.17 15.95 51.14
CA LYS A 82 2.49 16.97 50.13
C LYS A 82 2.94 16.34 48.80
N ALA A 83 3.75 15.29 48.86
CA ALA A 83 4.17 14.53 47.69
C ALA A 83 2.95 13.89 46.98
N MET A 84 2.05 13.24 47.73
CA MET A 84 0.81 12.66 47.19
C MET A 84 -0.07 13.70 46.47
N GLN A 85 -0.19 14.91 47.03
CA GLN A 85 -0.94 15.99 46.38
C GLN A 85 -0.30 16.46 45.07
N ASN A 86 1.03 16.51 45.00
CA ASN A 86 1.74 16.85 43.77
C ASN A 86 1.59 15.74 42.72
N GLN A 87 1.68 14.48 43.12
CA GLN A 87 1.45 13.34 42.23
C GLN A 87 0.05 13.37 41.62
N ILE A 88 -0.98 13.65 42.40
CA ILE A 88 -2.36 13.80 41.88
C ILE A 88 -2.41 14.89 40.80
N LYS A 89 -1.76 16.04 41.02
CA LYS A 89 -1.70 17.12 40.01
C LYS A 89 -0.98 16.68 38.73
N TYR A 90 0.12 15.94 38.87
CA TYR A 90 0.87 15.42 37.73
C TYR A 90 0.07 14.39 36.94
N VAL A 91 -0.63 13.47 37.61
CA VAL A 91 -1.51 12.48 36.97
C VAL A 91 -2.63 13.17 36.19
N ILE A 92 -3.29 14.17 36.78
CA ILE A 92 -4.33 14.95 36.10
C ILE A 92 -3.75 15.66 34.87
N SER A 93 -2.58 16.26 34.99
CA SER A 93 -1.91 16.96 33.88
C SER A 93 -1.55 15.99 32.75
N CYS A 94 -0.99 14.82 33.09
CA CYS A 94 -0.72 13.75 32.13
C CYS A 94 -1.98 13.29 31.39
N SER A 95 -3.12 13.17 32.08
CA SER A 95 -4.38 12.79 31.43
C SER A 95 -4.79 13.81 30.37
N LYS A 96 -4.77 15.11 30.72
CA LYS A 96 -5.11 16.19 29.78
C LYS A 96 -4.20 16.24 28.56
N LEU A 97 -2.89 16.11 28.78
CA LEU A 97 -1.91 16.10 27.69
C LEU A 97 -2.09 14.88 26.77
N LYS A 98 -2.48 13.73 27.33
CA LYS A 98 -2.84 12.55 26.51
C LYS A 98 -4.09 12.81 25.69
N GLU A 99 -5.10 13.47 26.26
CA GLU A 99 -6.30 13.87 25.50
C GLU A 99 -5.94 14.81 24.35
N GLU A 100 -5.19 15.89 24.62
CA GLU A 100 -4.71 16.84 23.61
C GLU A 100 -3.86 16.18 22.51
N LEU A 101 -2.96 15.27 22.90
CA LEU A 101 -2.17 14.48 21.97
C LEU A 101 -3.06 13.65 21.04
N ASN A 102 -4.08 12.98 21.59
CA ASN A 102 -4.99 12.15 20.79
C ASN A 102 -5.86 12.97 19.84
N GLU A 103 -6.27 14.19 20.23
CA GLU A 103 -6.97 15.11 19.33
C GLU A 103 -6.05 15.64 18.22
N THR A 104 -4.80 15.95 18.53
CA THR A 104 -3.79 16.35 17.52
C THR A 104 -3.55 15.23 16.50
N LEU A 105 -3.46 13.98 16.97
CA LEU A 105 -3.35 12.81 16.10
C LEU A 105 -4.57 12.66 15.18
N LYS A 106 -5.79 12.88 15.68
CA LYS A 106 -7.00 12.89 14.84
C LYS A 106 -6.94 13.98 13.76
N LEU A 107 -6.40 15.16 14.06
CA LEU A 107 -6.20 16.21 13.07
C LEU A 107 -5.21 15.79 11.99
N ILE A 108 -4.10 15.15 12.36
CA ILE A 108 -3.13 14.59 11.41
C ILE A 108 -3.79 13.56 10.49
N PHE A 109 -4.64 12.67 11.01
CA PHE A 109 -5.34 11.69 10.17
C PHE A 109 -6.34 12.33 9.22
N LYS A 110 -7.05 13.35 9.69
CA LYS A 110 -7.98 14.11 8.86
C LYS A 110 -7.22 14.83 7.73
N PHE A 111 -6.12 15.50 8.07
CA PHE A 111 -5.25 16.17 7.11
C PHE A 111 -4.70 15.18 6.08
N SER A 112 -4.13 14.07 6.54
CA SER A 112 -3.63 12.98 5.70
C SER A 112 -4.68 12.51 4.69
N LYS A 113 -5.93 12.30 5.13
CA LYS A 113 -7.02 11.88 4.26
C LYS A 113 -7.47 12.97 3.27
N THR A 114 -7.50 14.23 3.69
CA THR A 114 -7.98 15.33 2.83
C THR A 114 -6.94 15.69 1.77
N GLU A 115 -5.67 15.74 2.15
CA GLU A 115 -4.58 16.20 1.29
C GLU A 115 -3.84 15.06 0.58
N ASN A 116 -4.23 13.79 0.84
CA ASN A 116 -3.44 12.61 0.49
C ASN A 116 -1.99 12.77 0.93
N TYR A 117 -1.76 13.08 2.19
CA TYR A 117 -0.43 13.34 2.75
C TYR A 117 -0.11 12.30 3.83
N TYR A 118 1.18 11.98 4.06
CA TYR A 118 1.63 11.03 5.09
C TYR A 118 0.97 9.63 5.04
N TRP A 119 1.62 8.66 4.39
CA TRP A 119 1.06 7.33 4.10
C TRP A 119 1.26 6.26 5.19
N LYS A 120 2.11 6.51 6.18
CA LYS A 120 2.52 5.50 7.17
C LYS A 120 1.38 5.14 8.13
N ASP A 121 0.81 6.14 8.76
CA ASP A 121 -0.25 6.02 9.75
C ASP A 121 -1.52 6.76 9.34
N CYS A 122 -1.99 6.39 8.15
CA CYS A 122 -3.16 6.94 7.49
C CYS A 122 -4.31 5.94 7.36
N SER A 123 -5.40 6.38 6.73
CA SER A 123 -6.47 5.49 6.27
C SER A 123 -5.99 4.52 5.17
N CYS A 124 -6.72 3.43 4.98
CA CYS A 124 -6.48 2.51 3.87
C CYS A 124 -6.58 3.21 2.50
N GLU A 125 -7.44 4.23 2.38
CA GLU A 125 -7.60 5.00 1.12
C GLU A 125 -6.33 5.74 0.73
N VAL A 126 -5.70 6.47 1.65
CA VAL A 126 -4.44 7.18 1.41
C VAL A 126 -3.31 6.20 1.16
N TYR A 127 -3.29 5.08 1.90
CA TYR A 127 -2.33 4.01 1.66
C TYR A 127 -2.43 3.45 0.23
N ILE A 128 -3.64 3.19 -0.27
CA ILE A 128 -3.87 2.71 -1.64
C ILE A 128 -3.42 3.76 -2.65
N TYR A 129 -3.68 5.05 -2.41
CA TYR A 129 -3.21 6.14 -3.25
C TYR A 129 -1.69 6.10 -3.44
N TYR A 130 -0.94 5.84 -2.37
CA TYR A 130 0.52 5.77 -2.39
C TYR A 130 1.10 4.40 -2.74
N TYR A 131 0.28 3.34 -2.82
CA TYR A 131 0.74 1.95 -2.96
C TYR A 131 1.76 1.74 -4.08
N ASN A 132 1.46 2.24 -5.28
CA ASN A 132 2.36 2.08 -6.42
C ASN A 132 3.68 2.84 -6.25
N VAL A 133 3.64 4.00 -5.61
CA VAL A 133 4.85 4.76 -5.33
C VAL A 133 5.72 3.97 -4.37
N ILE A 134 5.15 3.47 -3.26
CA ILE A 134 5.87 2.71 -2.22
C ILE A 134 6.46 1.43 -2.81
N LYS A 135 5.68 0.70 -3.61
CA LYS A 135 6.14 -0.47 -4.36
C LYS A 135 7.35 -0.14 -5.22
N ASN A 136 7.28 0.91 -6.02
CA ASN A 136 8.34 1.26 -6.96
C ASN A 136 9.65 1.62 -6.24
N GLU A 137 9.58 2.35 -5.13
CA GLU A 137 10.76 2.65 -4.31
C GLU A 137 11.36 1.41 -3.66
N PHE A 138 10.52 0.51 -3.14
CA PHE A 138 10.98 -0.77 -2.62
C PHE A 138 11.73 -1.56 -3.70
N LEU A 139 11.19 -1.66 -4.91
CA LEU A 139 11.80 -2.39 -6.02
C LEU A 139 13.09 -1.74 -6.53
N LYS A 140 13.17 -0.41 -6.52
CA LYS A 140 14.44 0.32 -6.82
C LYS A 140 15.53 -0.04 -5.83
N SER A 141 15.20 -0.07 -4.55
CA SER A 141 16.14 -0.41 -3.47
C SER A 141 16.46 -1.91 -3.40
N ASN A 142 15.63 -2.77 -4.01
CA ASN A 142 15.76 -4.23 -3.97
C ASN A 142 15.71 -4.82 -5.39
N SER A 143 16.80 -4.69 -6.15
CA SER A 143 16.87 -5.05 -7.57
C SER A 143 16.50 -6.50 -7.96
N PHE A 144 16.57 -7.45 -7.02
CA PHE A 144 16.17 -8.85 -7.25
C PHE A 144 14.75 -9.17 -6.78
N ALA A 145 14.09 -8.23 -6.10
CA ALA A 145 12.74 -8.40 -5.60
C ALA A 145 11.72 -8.15 -6.72
N ASN A 146 10.57 -8.81 -6.60
CA ASN A 146 9.41 -8.57 -7.45
C ASN A 146 8.22 -8.08 -6.61
N GLU A 147 7.07 -7.90 -7.26
CA GLU A 147 5.85 -7.42 -6.59
C GLU A 147 5.34 -8.34 -5.47
N ILE A 148 5.53 -9.66 -5.59
CA ILE A 148 5.18 -10.62 -4.53
C ILE A 148 6.06 -10.41 -3.30
N ASP A 149 7.36 -10.17 -3.52
CA ASP A 149 8.31 -9.88 -2.44
C ASP A 149 7.96 -8.58 -1.71
N PHE A 150 7.55 -7.56 -2.46
CA PHE A 150 7.05 -6.30 -1.91
C PHE A 150 5.79 -6.50 -1.05
N ILE A 151 4.77 -7.17 -1.59
CA ILE A 151 3.52 -7.42 -0.85
C ILE A 151 3.80 -8.23 0.42
N LYS A 152 4.68 -9.23 0.34
CA LYS A 152 5.09 -10.01 1.52
C LYS A 152 5.77 -9.13 2.56
N PHE A 153 6.74 -8.32 2.16
CA PHE A 153 7.46 -7.40 3.03
C PHE A 153 6.48 -6.46 3.75
N GLU A 154 5.59 -5.84 2.99
CA GLU A 154 4.66 -4.85 3.50
C GLU A 154 3.59 -5.47 4.43
N TYR A 155 3.14 -6.69 4.11
CA TYR A 155 2.23 -7.44 4.99
C TYR A 155 2.91 -7.84 6.30
N GLU A 156 4.16 -8.32 6.26
CA GLU A 156 4.94 -8.61 7.47
C GLU A 156 5.17 -7.34 8.30
N ARG A 157 5.49 -6.21 7.66
CA ARG A 157 5.67 -4.90 8.31
C ARG A 157 4.43 -4.45 9.07
N LEU A 158 3.24 -4.58 8.46
CA LEU A 158 1.98 -4.24 9.12
C LEU A 158 1.64 -5.17 10.29
N LEU A 159 2.08 -6.43 10.25
CA LEU A 159 1.88 -7.39 11.35
C LEU A 159 2.86 -7.21 12.51
N SER A 160 4.11 -6.87 12.23
CA SER A 160 5.14 -6.62 13.25
C SER A 160 4.91 -5.27 13.91
N GLU A 161 4.09 -5.22 14.96
CA GLU A 161 3.78 -4.03 15.77
C GLU A 161 4.97 -3.47 16.59
N ASN A 162 6.20 -3.57 16.11
CA ASN A 162 7.34 -2.91 16.73
C ASN A 162 7.72 -1.66 15.92
N ASP A 163 7.36 -0.50 16.47
CA ASP A 163 7.73 0.87 16.06
C ASP A 163 9.28 1.13 16.01
N SER A 164 10.12 0.09 15.95
CA SER A 164 11.59 0.21 15.97
C SER A 164 12.25 0.01 14.62
N ASP A 165 11.53 -0.48 13.61
CA ASP A 165 12.16 -0.87 12.36
C ASP A 165 12.18 0.30 11.38
N SER A 166 13.25 1.08 11.49
CA SER A 166 13.78 1.92 10.41
C SER A 166 14.10 1.02 9.21
N ASN A 167 13.14 0.82 8.31
CA ASN A 167 13.34 -0.03 7.14
C ASN A 167 13.25 0.80 5.86
N ILE A 168 14.40 0.88 5.17
CA ILE A 168 14.71 1.06 3.74
C ILE A 168 13.90 2.10 2.93
N THR A 169 12.58 2.17 3.06
CA THR A 169 11.70 3.11 2.33
C THR A 169 11.53 4.47 3.02
N ASP A 170 11.89 4.57 4.29
CA ASP A 170 11.55 5.73 5.13
C ASP A 170 12.35 7.01 4.81
N SER A 171 13.56 6.89 4.25
CA SER A 171 14.43 8.04 3.95
C SER A 171 14.26 8.61 2.55
N GLN A 172 13.44 7.97 1.70
CA GLN A 172 13.35 8.26 0.26
C GLN A 172 11.98 8.80 -0.18
N PHE A 173 11.00 8.85 0.72
CA PHE A 173 9.70 9.44 0.43
C PHE A 173 9.65 10.94 0.71
N LEU A 174 8.84 11.61 -0.10
CA LEU A 174 8.43 13.02 -0.02
C LEU A 174 8.36 13.49 1.45
N ASN A 175 9.31 14.36 1.80
CA ASN A 175 9.43 15.06 3.07
C ASN A 175 9.85 14.22 4.29
N ARG A 176 10.53 14.89 5.24
CA ARG A 176 11.01 14.26 6.49
C ARG A 176 9.82 13.57 7.18
N ASP A 177 9.87 12.24 7.30
CA ASP A 177 8.95 11.52 8.19
C ASP A 177 9.30 11.88 9.63
N TYR A 178 8.65 12.93 10.16
CA TYR A 178 8.84 13.36 11.54
C TYR A 178 8.39 12.30 12.53
N PHE A 179 7.55 11.34 12.14
CA PHE A 179 7.10 10.26 12.99
C PHE A 179 8.01 9.03 12.96
N LEU A 180 9.01 9.01 12.08
CA LEU A 180 9.89 7.87 11.83
C LEU A 180 10.49 7.26 13.10
N SER A 181 10.90 8.10 14.04
CA SER A 181 11.58 7.70 15.27
C SER A 181 10.70 7.79 16.52
N MET A 182 9.38 7.91 16.35
CA MET A 182 8.45 8.19 17.45
C MET A 182 7.52 7.03 17.69
N ASN A 183 7.66 6.39 18.86
CA ASN A 183 6.62 5.51 19.38
C ASN A 183 5.55 6.37 20.06
N TYR A 184 4.73 7.05 19.25
CA TYR A 184 3.58 7.83 19.74
C TYR A 184 2.35 6.93 19.98
N ARG A 185 2.33 5.73 19.38
CA ARG A 185 1.26 4.73 19.56
C ARG A 185 1.06 4.31 21.01
N LYS A 186 2.13 4.33 21.83
CA LYS A 186 2.04 4.07 23.28
C LYS A 186 1.07 4.99 24.03
N TYR A 187 0.70 6.14 23.45
CA TYR A 187 -0.24 7.10 24.06
C TYR A 187 -1.63 7.10 23.46
N PHE A 188 -1.92 6.22 22.51
CA PHE A 188 -3.25 6.18 21.91
C PHE A 188 -4.34 5.95 22.95
N SER A 189 -5.39 6.75 22.85
CA SER A 189 -6.68 6.46 23.45
C SER A 189 -7.23 5.16 22.84
N ASP A 190 -8.19 4.55 23.52
CA ASP A 190 -8.82 3.32 23.01
C ASP A 190 -9.53 3.55 21.68
N GLU A 191 -10.08 4.75 21.47
CA GLU A 191 -10.67 5.17 20.19
C GLU A 191 -9.62 5.18 19.06
N ASN A 192 -8.46 5.84 19.29
CA ASN A 192 -7.40 5.89 18.29
C ASN A 192 -6.82 4.49 18.02
N LYS A 193 -6.65 3.64 19.04
CA LYS A 193 -6.24 2.24 18.85
C LYS A 193 -7.23 1.49 17.95
N GLN A 194 -8.53 1.59 18.23
CA GLN A 194 -9.55 0.92 17.43
C GLN A 194 -9.56 1.41 15.98
N PHE A 195 -9.39 2.72 15.77
CA PHE A 195 -9.26 3.28 14.43
C PHE A 195 -8.08 2.67 13.67
N PHE A 196 -6.90 2.65 14.29
CA PHE A 196 -5.70 2.10 13.65
C PHE A 196 -5.78 0.60 13.38
N GLU A 197 -6.32 -0.18 14.31
CA GLU A 197 -6.52 -1.61 14.10
C GLU A 197 -7.50 -1.87 12.95
N LEU A 198 -8.56 -1.06 12.84
CA LEU A 198 -9.49 -1.15 11.73
C LEU A 198 -8.81 -0.83 10.39
N GLU A 199 -8.06 0.28 10.32
CA GLU A 199 -7.37 0.67 9.08
C GLU A 199 -6.25 -0.30 8.71
N LYS A 200 -5.51 -0.84 9.70
CA LYS A 200 -4.54 -1.92 9.51
C LYS A 200 -5.20 -3.16 8.91
N SER A 201 -6.33 -3.61 9.47
CA SER A 201 -7.08 -4.75 8.94
C SER A 201 -7.52 -4.54 7.49
N LYS A 202 -7.98 -3.33 7.13
CA LYS A 202 -8.32 -2.98 5.75
C LYS A 202 -7.10 -3.03 4.82
N LYS A 203 -5.95 -2.47 5.24
CA LYS A 203 -4.69 -2.51 4.46
C LYS A 203 -4.20 -3.94 4.24
N LEU A 204 -4.23 -4.78 5.27
CA LEU A 204 -3.90 -6.21 5.16
C LEU A 204 -4.83 -6.92 4.18
N SER A 205 -6.14 -6.64 4.21
CA SER A 205 -7.09 -7.19 3.25
C SER A 205 -6.80 -6.73 1.82
N PHE A 206 -6.44 -5.47 1.62
CA PHE A 206 -6.05 -4.94 0.32
C PHE A 206 -4.83 -5.67 -0.24
N LEU A 207 -3.75 -5.79 0.55
CA LEU A 207 -2.54 -6.52 0.16
C LEU A 207 -2.82 -7.98 -0.18
N LYS A 208 -3.69 -8.64 0.59
CA LYS A 208 -4.11 -10.02 0.31
C LYS A 208 -4.84 -10.13 -1.03
N ASN A 209 -5.67 -9.16 -1.38
CA ASN A 209 -6.36 -9.11 -2.66
C ASN A 209 -5.39 -8.87 -3.83
N GLU A 210 -4.47 -7.93 -3.67
CA GLU A 210 -3.40 -7.66 -4.66
C GLU A 210 -2.59 -8.93 -4.93
N LEU A 211 -2.21 -9.65 -3.88
CA LEU A 211 -1.52 -10.93 -4.04
C LEU A 211 -2.39 -11.99 -4.74
N GLY A 212 -3.68 -12.02 -4.40
CA GLY A 212 -4.67 -12.90 -5.03
C GLY A 212 -4.78 -12.67 -6.53
N HIS A 213 -4.69 -11.42 -6.99
CA HIS A 213 -4.65 -11.06 -8.41
C HIS A 213 -3.41 -11.57 -9.12
N LEU A 214 -2.30 -11.75 -8.39
CA LEU A 214 -1.07 -12.38 -8.89
C LEU A 214 -1.13 -13.92 -8.85
N GLY A 215 -2.22 -14.50 -8.32
CA GLY A 215 -2.40 -15.93 -8.21
C GLY A 215 -1.81 -16.56 -6.95
N PHE A 216 -1.46 -15.73 -5.96
CA PHE A 216 -0.84 -16.20 -4.72
C PHE A 216 -1.70 -15.85 -3.50
N GLY A 217 -1.48 -16.58 -2.41
CA GLY A 217 -2.11 -16.41 -1.13
C GLY A 217 -1.06 -16.27 -0.02
N LEU A 218 -1.52 -15.81 1.14
CA LEU A 218 -0.72 -15.66 2.35
C LEU A 218 -1.15 -16.69 3.37
N GLU A 219 -0.19 -17.46 3.88
CA GLU A 219 -0.36 -18.37 5.00
C GLU A 219 0.50 -17.87 6.17
N PRO A 220 -0.12 -17.31 7.23
CA PRO A 220 0.63 -16.90 8.41
C PRO A 220 1.09 -18.12 9.20
N TYR A 221 2.32 -18.07 9.69
CA TYR A 221 2.88 -19.06 10.60
C TYR A 221 3.67 -18.37 11.72
N THR A 222 3.74 -19.02 12.88
CA THR A 222 4.45 -18.49 14.03
C THR A 222 5.88 -19.02 14.05
N LEU A 223 6.85 -18.12 14.14
CA LEU A 223 8.27 -18.45 14.33
C LEU A 223 8.75 -17.77 15.62
N GLY A 224 8.79 -18.51 16.73
CA GLY A 224 9.05 -17.94 18.05
C GLY A 224 7.91 -17.02 18.50
N SER A 225 8.22 -15.76 18.83
CA SER A 225 7.24 -14.72 19.17
C SER A 225 6.75 -13.91 17.96
N SER A 226 7.26 -14.18 16.76
CA SER A 226 6.99 -13.38 15.57
C SER A 226 6.04 -14.11 14.62
N ILE A 227 5.05 -13.38 14.09
CA ILE A 227 4.22 -13.85 12.98
C ILE A 227 4.99 -13.63 11.69
N LYS A 228 5.16 -14.69 10.90
CA LYS A 228 5.80 -14.68 9.59
C LYS A 228 4.84 -15.16 8.52
N ILE A 229 5.12 -14.80 7.27
CA ILE A 229 4.24 -15.14 6.17
C ILE A 229 4.92 -16.09 5.19
N LYS A 230 4.18 -17.12 4.81
CA LYS A 230 4.51 -17.99 3.69
C LYS A 230 3.60 -17.65 2.51
N ILE A 231 4.21 -17.53 1.33
CA ILE A 231 3.46 -17.38 0.08
C ILE A 231 3.06 -18.76 -0.42
N ILE A 232 1.79 -18.91 -0.79
CA ILE A 232 1.23 -20.14 -1.35
C ILE A 232 0.61 -19.84 -2.71
N GLU A 233 0.70 -20.77 -3.66
CA GLU A 233 -0.04 -20.64 -4.93
C GLU A 233 -1.51 -20.97 -4.70
N LEU A 234 -2.42 -20.10 -5.16
CA LEU A 234 -3.86 -20.35 -5.06
C LEU A 234 -4.30 -21.36 -6.11
N GLU A 235 -5.31 -22.18 -5.79
CA GLU A 235 -5.89 -23.12 -6.75
C GLU A 235 -6.55 -22.41 -7.94
N SER A 236 -7.03 -21.18 -7.76
CA SER A 236 -7.49 -20.32 -8.86
C SER A 236 -6.37 -19.90 -9.81
N ALA A 237 -5.11 -19.88 -9.37
CA ALA A 237 -3.94 -19.70 -10.24
C ALA A 237 -3.46 -21.01 -10.87
N LYS A 238 -3.93 -22.16 -10.34
CA LYS A 238 -3.81 -23.46 -10.99
C LYS A 238 -4.86 -23.67 -12.09
N LEU A 239 -5.69 -22.65 -12.43
CA LEU A 239 -6.46 -22.63 -13.67
C LEU A 239 -5.48 -22.76 -14.84
N GLU A 240 -5.36 -24.03 -15.24
CA GLU A 240 -4.46 -24.61 -16.22
C GLU A 240 -3.20 -23.78 -16.46
N LYS A 241 -2.11 -24.16 -15.77
CA LYS A 241 -0.85 -24.26 -16.51
C LYS A 241 -1.23 -24.93 -17.83
N LEU A 242 -1.19 -24.19 -18.94
CA LEU A 242 -1.37 -24.71 -20.30
C LEU A 242 -0.29 -25.77 -20.49
N SER A 243 -0.56 -26.97 -19.98
CA SER A 243 0.30 -28.09 -20.16
C SER A 243 0.11 -28.49 -21.60
N LEU A 244 1.22 -28.56 -22.34
CA LEU A 244 1.21 -29.09 -23.70
C LEU A 244 0.53 -30.47 -23.77
N SER A 245 0.50 -31.23 -22.65
CA SER A 245 -0.19 -32.52 -22.54
C SER A 245 -1.72 -32.42 -22.63
N ASN A 246 -2.32 -31.28 -22.29
CA ASN A 246 -3.77 -31.08 -22.24
C ASN A 246 -4.30 -30.43 -23.53
N LEU A 247 -3.42 -29.94 -24.39
CA LEU A 247 -3.81 -29.44 -25.70
C LEU A 247 -4.13 -30.63 -26.62
N PRO A 248 -5.26 -30.59 -27.36
CA PRO A 248 -5.54 -31.60 -28.37
C PRO A 248 -4.40 -31.62 -29.40
N ASN A 249 -3.91 -32.81 -29.74
CA ASN A 249 -2.82 -32.97 -30.70
C ASN A 249 -3.33 -32.85 -32.14
N PHE A 250 -3.83 -31.66 -32.50
CA PHE A 250 -4.29 -31.38 -33.85
C PHE A 250 -3.12 -31.30 -34.82
N ASN A 251 -3.32 -31.91 -35.98
CA ASN A 251 -2.39 -31.78 -37.09
C ASN A 251 -2.43 -30.36 -37.69
N VAL A 252 -1.45 -30.04 -38.55
CA VAL A 252 -1.30 -28.70 -39.16
C VAL A 252 -2.57 -28.22 -39.85
N ARG A 253 -3.31 -29.13 -40.51
CA ARG A 253 -4.52 -28.78 -41.24
C ARG A 253 -5.72 -28.53 -40.31
N GLN A 254 -5.90 -29.35 -39.29
CA GLN A 254 -6.91 -29.13 -38.25
C GLN A 254 -6.71 -27.78 -37.54
N ARG A 255 -5.46 -27.44 -37.21
CA ARG A 255 -5.12 -26.11 -36.66
C ARG A 255 -5.45 -24.98 -37.63
N TYR A 256 -5.25 -25.20 -38.94
CA TYR A 256 -5.57 -24.18 -39.95
C TYR A 256 -7.08 -23.94 -40.10
N GLU A 257 -7.89 -24.99 -40.01
CA GLU A 257 -9.35 -24.83 -40.04
C GLU A 257 -9.87 -24.11 -38.79
N LEU A 258 -9.28 -24.37 -37.60
CA LEU A 258 -9.55 -23.57 -36.40
C LEU A 258 -9.12 -22.11 -36.58
N TYR A 259 -7.92 -21.88 -37.11
CA TYR A 259 -7.39 -20.55 -37.41
C TYR A 259 -8.33 -19.74 -38.32
N LYS A 260 -8.92 -20.39 -39.34
CA LYS A 260 -9.95 -19.78 -40.19
C LYS A 260 -11.28 -19.59 -39.47
N LYS A 261 -11.76 -20.61 -38.74
CA LYS A 261 -13.05 -20.54 -38.01
C LYS A 261 -13.06 -19.40 -36.98
N PHE A 262 -11.95 -19.16 -36.29
CA PHE A 262 -11.81 -18.08 -35.32
C PHE A 262 -11.49 -16.71 -35.96
N GLY A 263 -11.43 -16.61 -37.28
CA GLY A 263 -11.27 -15.35 -38.01
C GLY A 263 -9.86 -14.76 -37.99
N PHE A 264 -8.85 -15.49 -37.50
CA PHE A 264 -7.47 -15.00 -37.47
C PHE A 264 -6.89 -14.80 -38.87
N ASN A 265 -7.32 -15.60 -39.86
CA ASN A 265 -6.92 -15.41 -41.26
C ASN A 265 -7.33 -14.03 -41.77
N ALA A 266 -8.60 -13.65 -41.56
CA ALA A 266 -9.13 -12.37 -42.01
C ALA A 266 -8.45 -11.19 -41.30
N ILE A 267 -8.06 -11.35 -40.03
CA ILE A 267 -7.31 -10.34 -39.27
C ILE A 267 -5.90 -10.17 -39.88
N ILE A 268 -5.15 -11.26 -40.07
CA ILE A 268 -3.78 -11.21 -40.59
C ILE A 268 -3.75 -10.70 -42.04
N GLU A 269 -4.72 -11.07 -42.86
CA GLU A 269 -4.82 -10.58 -44.25
C GLU A 269 -5.03 -9.07 -44.32
N LYS A 270 -5.80 -8.49 -43.39
CA LYS A 270 -6.06 -7.05 -43.30
C LYS A 270 -4.89 -6.21 -42.79
N LEU A 271 -3.86 -6.82 -42.19
CA LEU A 271 -2.69 -6.08 -41.72
C LEU A 271 -1.91 -5.48 -42.90
N GLU A 272 -1.50 -4.21 -42.77
CA GLU A 272 -0.54 -3.57 -43.66
C GLU A 272 0.87 -4.08 -43.36
N ALA A 273 1.17 -5.30 -43.81
CA ALA A 273 2.47 -5.94 -43.62
C ALA A 273 2.90 -6.68 -44.91
N PRO A 274 4.22 -6.79 -45.17
CA PRO A 274 4.73 -7.63 -46.25
C PRO A 274 4.23 -9.08 -46.13
N GLN A 275 3.97 -9.74 -47.26
CA GLN A 275 3.41 -11.10 -47.28
C GLN A 275 4.23 -12.11 -46.46
N MET A 276 5.56 -12.03 -46.51
CA MET A 276 6.43 -12.89 -45.70
C MET A 276 6.27 -12.68 -44.20
N SER A 277 5.95 -11.46 -43.75
CA SER A 277 5.67 -11.18 -42.34
C SER A 277 4.32 -11.77 -41.92
N LYS A 278 3.32 -11.75 -42.80
CA LYS A 278 2.02 -12.42 -42.57
C LYS A 278 2.20 -13.93 -42.40
N TYR A 279 3.04 -14.57 -43.22
CA TYR A 279 3.37 -15.99 -43.05
C TYR A 279 4.07 -16.30 -41.73
N LYS A 280 4.99 -15.44 -41.28
CA LYS A 280 5.63 -15.58 -39.97
C LYS A 280 4.63 -15.44 -38.82
N MET A 281 3.69 -14.50 -38.90
CA MET A 281 2.63 -14.33 -37.90
C MET A 281 1.72 -15.56 -37.84
N THR A 282 1.25 -16.06 -38.99
CA THR A 282 0.46 -17.31 -39.06
C THR A 282 1.24 -18.50 -38.48
N ALA A 283 2.53 -18.61 -38.82
CA ALA A 283 3.40 -19.67 -38.30
C ALA A 283 3.54 -19.64 -36.77
N LEU A 284 3.69 -18.45 -36.20
CA LEU A 284 3.73 -18.24 -34.74
C LEU A 284 2.42 -18.63 -34.06
N ILE A 285 1.29 -18.14 -34.58
CA ILE A 285 -0.04 -18.42 -34.01
C ILE A 285 -0.36 -19.92 -34.03
N MET A 286 0.02 -20.62 -35.10
CA MET A 286 -0.29 -22.04 -35.29
C MET A 286 0.78 -22.99 -34.72
N GLY A 287 1.95 -22.47 -34.35
CA GLY A 287 3.10 -23.27 -33.94
C GLY A 287 3.63 -24.18 -35.05
N ILE A 288 3.80 -23.63 -36.28
CA ILE A 288 4.29 -24.35 -37.47
C ILE A 288 5.46 -23.61 -38.13
N SER A 289 6.09 -24.19 -39.15
CA SER A 289 7.12 -23.49 -39.93
C SER A 289 6.52 -22.41 -40.86
N PRO A 290 7.28 -21.34 -41.17
CA PRO A 290 6.86 -20.35 -42.18
C PRO A 290 6.55 -20.95 -43.56
N ASP A 291 7.25 -22.01 -43.95
CA ASP A 291 6.99 -22.70 -45.22
C ASP A 291 5.64 -23.43 -45.23
N ASN A 292 5.29 -24.09 -44.13
CA ASN A 292 3.97 -24.70 -43.98
C ASN A 292 2.87 -23.63 -43.98
N ALA A 293 3.10 -22.49 -43.30
CA ALA A 293 2.17 -21.36 -43.33
C ALA A 293 1.97 -20.81 -44.76
N LYS A 294 3.06 -20.65 -45.53
CA LYS A 294 3.02 -20.25 -46.93
C LYS A 294 2.18 -21.22 -47.78
N GLN A 295 2.38 -22.54 -47.61
CA GLN A 295 1.61 -23.54 -48.34
C GLN A 295 0.12 -23.54 -47.99
N LEU A 296 -0.23 -23.26 -46.74
CA LEU A 296 -1.63 -23.16 -46.29
C LEU A 296 -2.33 -21.93 -46.87
N HIS A 297 -1.64 -20.79 -46.91
CA HIS A 297 -2.13 -19.55 -47.54
C HIS A 297 -2.30 -19.68 -49.06
N ASN A 298 -1.38 -20.39 -49.71
CA ASN A 298 -1.42 -20.59 -51.16
C ASN A 298 -2.30 -21.79 -51.58
N GLU A 299 -3.02 -22.41 -50.64
CA GLU A 299 -3.86 -23.60 -50.85
C GLU A 299 -3.14 -24.81 -51.44
N THR A 300 -1.80 -24.85 -51.34
CA THR A 300 -0.98 -25.97 -51.84
C THR A 300 -0.72 -27.04 -50.77
N TYR A 301 -1.19 -26.83 -49.54
CA TYR A 301 -1.09 -27.82 -48.46
C TYR A 301 -2.21 -28.87 -48.61
N ARG A 302 -1.95 -30.11 -48.18
CA ARG A 302 -2.91 -31.22 -48.25
C ARG A 302 -4.27 -30.81 -47.66
N GLU A 303 -5.35 -31.13 -48.38
CA GLU A 303 -6.72 -30.92 -47.92
C GLU A 303 -7.01 -31.73 -46.64
N ILE A 304 -7.95 -31.22 -45.84
CA ILE A 304 -8.41 -31.94 -44.65
C ILE A 304 -9.18 -33.19 -45.08
N ASN A 305 -8.83 -34.34 -44.52
CA ASN A 305 -9.59 -35.56 -44.78
C ASN A 305 -10.86 -35.60 -43.91
N GLN A 306 -11.81 -36.46 -44.26
CA GLN A 306 -13.09 -36.57 -43.57
C GLN A 306 -12.93 -36.90 -42.08
N LYS A 307 -12.01 -37.81 -41.74
CA LYS A 307 -11.74 -38.23 -40.36
C LYS A 307 -11.28 -37.06 -39.49
N ASP A 308 -10.31 -36.29 -39.96
CA ASP A 308 -9.75 -35.14 -39.26
C ASP A 308 -10.77 -34.01 -39.10
N SER A 309 -11.64 -33.83 -40.11
CA SER A 309 -12.78 -32.90 -40.07
C SER A 309 -13.79 -33.29 -38.99
N ASP A 310 -14.14 -34.57 -38.92
CA ASP A 310 -15.12 -35.07 -37.94
C ASP A 310 -14.57 -35.02 -36.52
N GLU A 311 -13.28 -35.32 -36.33
CA GLU A 311 -12.58 -35.12 -35.05
C GLU A 311 -12.64 -33.66 -34.59
N LEU A 312 -12.37 -32.71 -35.50
CA LEU A 312 -12.42 -31.28 -35.20
C LEU A 312 -13.83 -30.82 -34.82
N LYS A 313 -14.85 -31.26 -35.57
CA LYS A 313 -16.25 -30.93 -35.27
C LYS A 313 -16.70 -31.47 -33.92
N ASN A 314 -16.38 -32.73 -33.62
CA ASN A 314 -16.71 -33.35 -32.35
C ASN A 314 -16.04 -32.62 -31.19
N TYR A 315 -14.77 -32.23 -31.35
CA TYR A 315 -14.07 -31.43 -30.34
C TYR A 315 -14.75 -30.09 -30.08
N LEU A 316 -15.09 -29.35 -31.14
CA LEU A 316 -15.77 -28.05 -31.03
C LEU A 316 -17.15 -28.15 -30.36
N ILE A 317 -17.91 -29.21 -30.68
CA ILE A 317 -19.21 -29.50 -30.06
C ILE A 317 -19.03 -29.78 -28.56
N ASN A 318 -18.09 -30.65 -28.19
CA ASN A 318 -17.84 -31.02 -26.80
C ASN A 318 -17.39 -29.82 -25.95
N GLN A 319 -16.66 -28.87 -26.55
CA GLN A 319 -16.20 -27.66 -25.87
C GLN A 319 -17.21 -26.50 -25.92
N SER A 320 -18.43 -26.72 -26.45
CA SER A 320 -19.46 -25.69 -26.59
C SER A 320 -19.02 -24.45 -27.39
N VAL A 321 -18.02 -24.60 -28.26
CA VAL A 321 -17.49 -23.52 -29.10
C VAL A 321 -18.41 -23.40 -30.32
N LYS A 322 -19.25 -22.36 -30.33
CA LYS A 322 -20.15 -22.05 -31.46
C LYS A 322 -19.37 -21.58 -32.67
#